data_AF-A0AA39E1Q6-F1
#
_entry.id   AF-A0AA39E1Q6-F1
#
_cell.length_a   1.000
_cell.length_b   1.000
_cell.length_c   1.000
_cell.angle_alpha   90.00
_cell.angle_beta   90.00
_cell.angle_gamma   90.00
#
_symmetry.space_group_name_H-M   'P 1'
#
loop_
_entity.id
_entity.type
_entity.pdbx_description
1 polymer ?
#
loop_
_entity_poly.entity_id
_entity_poly.type
_entity_poly.pdbx_seq_one_letter_code
_entity_poly.pdbx_strand_id
1 'polypeptide(L)'
;MGPKKGVRTISQAAFDELVRENMEDLGMDPAEALEDALQTLTLQGVDLSGIVACVPGDGSVGDNPVIQSLDRLKQLDSDWGGFGEMVEVFDKLTELCSIEGSGNAAIATRNGGVEVVCSVCSKIRVGCEGDSVLVSGLTTMASLLHDFQSTETFQKIGGPKIVVGVLNDASQNVDILNSGFSVVAAAATGNEILKESFMDLQIDELIIQIMKSHGRGRVRSIYDAICVLLTPDDNRVVASQVYGYARRFAKAGIAGALVESLGEGLSSPSLVSASIALKAVAVNDEICKSIAESGGIDAVLRCIDDSGEQGNKTVARACCSLLSKV
;
A
#
# COMPACT_ATOMS: atom_id res chain seq x y z
N MET A 1 -27.52 -0.82 8.27
CA MET A 1 -27.34 -1.46 6.94
C MET A 1 -26.87 -2.87 7.21
N GLY A 2 -27.54 -3.89 6.64
CA GLY A 2 -27.12 -5.28 6.84
C GLY A 2 -25.75 -5.56 6.21
N PRO A 3 -25.06 -6.63 6.61
CA PRO A 3 -23.79 -7.01 6.01
C PRO A 3 -23.97 -7.17 4.50
N LYS A 4 -23.05 -6.59 3.70
CA LYS A 4 -22.99 -6.84 2.26
C LYS A 4 -22.97 -8.36 2.07
N LYS A 5 -23.93 -8.92 1.33
CA LYS A 5 -23.90 -10.32 0.89
C LYS A 5 -22.51 -10.59 0.33
N GLY A 6 -21.85 -11.64 0.82
CA GLY A 6 -20.57 -12.08 0.28
C GLY A 6 -20.71 -12.21 -1.24
N VAL A 7 -19.87 -11.48 -1.97
CA VAL A 7 -19.82 -11.56 -3.42
C VAL A 7 -19.35 -12.97 -3.76
N ARG A 8 -20.09 -13.70 -4.59
CA ARG A 8 -19.71 -15.08 -4.95
C ARG A 8 -18.46 -15.01 -5.80
N THR A 9 -17.46 -15.84 -5.55
CA THR A 9 -16.24 -15.92 -6.35
C THR A 9 -16.12 -17.30 -6.99
N ILE A 10 -15.25 -17.42 -7.99
CA ILE A 10 -14.93 -18.67 -8.69
C ILE A 10 -13.40 -18.82 -8.79
N SER A 11 -12.91 -20.06 -8.82
CA SER A 11 -11.48 -20.34 -9.07
C SER A 11 -11.19 -20.40 -10.56
N GLN A 12 -9.94 -20.18 -10.97
CA GLN A 12 -9.53 -20.32 -12.37
C GLN A 12 -9.87 -21.72 -12.91
N ALA A 13 -9.58 -22.78 -12.15
CA ALA A 13 -9.88 -24.15 -12.56
C ALA A 13 -11.39 -24.39 -12.78
N ALA A 14 -12.25 -23.83 -11.93
CA ALA A 14 -13.70 -23.98 -12.10
C ALA A 14 -14.23 -23.12 -13.26
N PHE A 15 -13.60 -21.98 -13.54
CA PHE A 15 -13.91 -21.17 -14.72
C PHE A 15 -13.50 -21.90 -16.00
N ASP A 16 -12.27 -22.41 -16.07
CA ASP A 16 -11.75 -23.15 -17.23
C ASP A 16 -12.58 -24.41 -17.49
N GLU A 17 -13.01 -25.10 -16.43
CA GLU A 17 -13.91 -26.25 -16.50
C GLU A 17 -15.26 -25.88 -17.13
N LEU A 18 -15.87 -24.78 -16.69
CA LEU A 18 -17.14 -24.31 -17.24
C LEU A 18 -17.02 -23.97 -18.74
N VAL A 19 -15.92 -23.31 -19.14
CA VAL A 19 -15.67 -23.01 -20.56
C VAL A 19 -15.49 -24.30 -21.35
N ARG A 20 -14.79 -25.29 -20.80
CA ARG A 20 -14.60 -26.60 -21.44
C ARG A 20 -15.92 -27.37 -21.57
N GLU A 21 -16.75 -27.39 -20.52
CA GLU A 21 -18.09 -28.00 -20.57
C GLU A 21 -18.96 -27.34 -21.65
N ASN A 22 -18.92 -26.00 -21.75
CA ASN A 22 -19.61 -25.27 -22.83
C ASN A 22 -19.14 -25.71 -24.24
N MET A 23 -17.84 -25.96 -24.42
CA MET A 23 -17.31 -26.46 -25.70
C MET A 23 -17.70 -27.92 -25.98
N GLU A 24 -17.54 -28.80 -25.00
CA GLU A 24 -17.69 -30.25 -25.17
C GLU A 24 -19.16 -30.70 -25.15
N ASP A 25 -19.97 -30.17 -24.22
CA ASP A 25 -21.35 -30.61 -24.00
C ASP A 25 -22.36 -29.81 -24.84
N LEU A 26 -22.10 -28.51 -25.06
CA LEU A 26 -22.99 -27.65 -25.86
C LEU A 26 -22.51 -27.48 -27.30
N GLY A 27 -21.29 -27.94 -27.62
CA GLY A 27 -20.72 -27.86 -28.96
C GLY A 27 -20.45 -26.43 -29.43
N MET A 28 -20.28 -25.49 -28.49
CA MET A 28 -20.00 -24.09 -28.79
C MET A 28 -18.59 -23.90 -29.37
N ASP A 29 -18.44 -22.93 -30.25
CA ASP A 29 -17.11 -22.51 -30.71
C ASP A 29 -16.31 -21.92 -29.52
N PRO A 30 -14.97 -22.00 -29.51
CA PRO A 30 -14.19 -21.67 -28.31
C PRO A 30 -14.36 -20.23 -27.79
N ALA A 31 -14.51 -19.26 -28.69
CA ALA A 31 -14.77 -17.87 -28.33
C ALA A 31 -16.19 -17.67 -27.78
N GLU A 32 -17.17 -18.39 -28.32
CA GLU A 32 -18.56 -18.38 -27.88
C GLU A 32 -18.68 -19.02 -26.48
N ALA A 33 -18.02 -20.15 -26.25
CA ALA A 33 -17.99 -20.82 -24.96
C ALA A 33 -17.42 -19.94 -23.84
N LEU A 34 -16.35 -19.20 -24.14
CA LEU A 34 -15.74 -18.25 -23.22
C LEU A 34 -16.69 -17.08 -22.92
N GLU A 35 -17.30 -16.49 -23.96
CA GLU A 35 -18.24 -15.38 -23.79
C GLU A 35 -19.48 -15.81 -23.00
N ASP A 36 -20.03 -16.99 -23.27
CA ASP A 36 -21.17 -17.55 -22.55
C ASP A 36 -20.86 -17.77 -21.07
N ALA A 37 -19.69 -18.35 -20.75
CA ALA A 37 -19.27 -18.56 -19.37
C ALA A 37 -19.14 -17.22 -18.61
N LEU A 38 -18.52 -16.21 -19.24
CA LEU A 38 -18.40 -14.87 -18.67
C LEU A 38 -19.77 -14.23 -18.43
N GLN A 39 -20.67 -14.29 -19.42
CA GLN A 39 -22.02 -13.72 -19.32
C GLN A 39 -22.84 -14.43 -18.24
N THR A 40 -22.83 -15.76 -18.23
CA THR A 40 -23.56 -16.59 -17.26
C THR A 40 -23.11 -16.30 -15.83
N LEU A 41 -21.81 -16.30 -15.57
CA LEU A 41 -21.26 -16.01 -14.24
C LEU A 41 -21.54 -14.56 -13.81
N THR A 42 -21.45 -13.62 -14.74
CA THR A 42 -21.81 -12.22 -14.49
C THR A 42 -23.29 -12.08 -14.14
N LEU A 43 -24.21 -12.74 -14.87
CA LEU A 43 -25.65 -12.75 -14.58
C LEU A 43 -25.97 -13.40 -13.22
N GLN A 44 -25.18 -14.38 -12.81
CA GLN A 44 -25.27 -15.00 -11.48
C GLN A 44 -24.68 -14.14 -10.35
N GLY A 45 -24.06 -13.01 -10.69
CA GLY A 45 -23.42 -12.10 -9.73
C GLY A 45 -22.12 -12.67 -9.15
N VAL A 46 -21.41 -13.50 -9.92
CA VAL A 46 -20.07 -13.99 -9.56
C VAL A 46 -19.04 -12.93 -9.91
N ASP A 47 -18.12 -12.68 -8.98
CA ASP A 47 -16.98 -11.79 -9.18
C ASP A 47 -15.84 -12.51 -9.90
N LEU A 48 -15.64 -12.07 -11.14
CA LEU A 48 -14.63 -12.55 -12.07
C LEU A 48 -13.31 -11.77 -11.98
N SER A 49 -13.18 -10.76 -11.09
CA SER A 49 -11.94 -10.02 -10.93
C SER A 49 -10.78 -10.96 -10.61
N GLY A 50 -9.73 -10.95 -11.43
CA GLY A 50 -8.58 -11.83 -11.25
C GLY A 50 -8.69 -13.23 -11.87
N ILE A 51 -9.74 -13.50 -12.63
CA ILE A 51 -9.79 -14.62 -13.58
C ILE A 51 -9.09 -14.21 -14.88
N VAL A 52 -8.23 -15.07 -15.39
CA VAL A 52 -7.63 -14.94 -16.72
C VAL A 52 -8.65 -15.43 -17.74
N ALA A 53 -9.26 -14.50 -18.48
CA ALA A 53 -10.22 -14.81 -19.53
C ALA A 53 -9.48 -15.22 -20.81
N CYS A 54 -9.19 -16.52 -20.95
CA CYS A 54 -8.65 -17.11 -22.17
C CYS A 54 -9.37 -18.41 -22.51
N VAL A 55 -9.38 -18.76 -23.79
CA VAL A 55 -9.92 -20.04 -24.27
C VAL A 55 -8.99 -21.17 -23.81
N PRO A 56 -9.47 -22.18 -23.07
CA PRO A 56 -8.66 -23.34 -22.71
C PRO A 56 -8.12 -24.06 -23.94
N GLY A 57 -6.80 -24.10 -24.10
CA GLY A 57 -6.10 -24.89 -25.14
C GLY A 57 -5.68 -24.14 -26.41
N ASP A 58 -6.25 -22.96 -26.69
CA ASP A 58 -5.84 -22.09 -27.83
C ASP A 58 -5.04 -20.85 -27.36
N GLY A 59 -5.12 -20.56 -26.05
CA GLY A 59 -4.16 -19.78 -25.29
C GLY A 59 -4.03 -20.38 -23.89
N SER A 60 -2.89 -20.23 -23.22
CA SER A 60 -2.72 -20.73 -21.87
C SER A 60 -2.85 -19.60 -20.85
N VAL A 61 -3.35 -19.94 -19.65
CA VAL A 61 -3.21 -19.07 -18.46
C VAL A 61 -1.74 -18.67 -18.27
N GLY A 62 -0.80 -19.54 -18.67
CA GLY A 62 0.63 -19.30 -18.68
C GLY A 62 1.13 -18.32 -19.76
N ASP A 63 0.31 -17.89 -20.71
CA ASP A 63 0.65 -16.82 -21.65
C ASP A 63 0.32 -15.43 -21.09
N ASN A 64 -0.45 -15.37 -20.00
CA ASN A 64 -0.72 -14.12 -19.32
C ASN A 64 0.59 -13.58 -18.70
N PRO A 65 0.99 -12.33 -19.02
CA PRO A 65 2.28 -11.78 -18.59
C PRO A 65 2.40 -11.63 -17.07
N VAL A 66 1.28 -11.49 -16.35
CA VAL A 66 1.25 -11.47 -14.88
C VAL A 66 1.57 -12.86 -14.34
N ILE A 67 0.90 -13.90 -14.85
CA ILE A 67 1.12 -15.29 -14.45
C ILE A 67 2.57 -15.72 -14.74
N GLN A 68 3.11 -15.39 -15.91
CA GLN A 68 4.52 -15.64 -16.24
C GLN A 68 5.48 -14.99 -15.25
N SER A 69 5.21 -13.73 -14.88
CA SER A 69 6.06 -13.01 -13.92
C SER A 69 5.97 -13.64 -12.53
N LEU A 70 4.77 -14.04 -12.09
CA LEU A 70 4.58 -14.74 -10.82
C LEU A 70 5.26 -16.10 -10.79
N ASP A 71 5.11 -16.91 -11.83
CA ASP A 71 5.72 -18.24 -11.89
C ASP A 71 7.24 -18.14 -11.98
N ARG A 72 7.76 -17.15 -12.70
CA ARG A 72 9.21 -16.87 -12.70
C ARG A 72 9.69 -16.46 -11.31
N LEU A 73 8.96 -15.59 -10.62
CA LEU A 73 9.32 -15.17 -9.27
C LEU A 73 9.27 -16.34 -8.26
N LYS A 74 8.29 -17.25 -8.37
CA LYS A 74 8.22 -18.46 -7.54
C LYS A 74 9.42 -19.39 -7.78
N GLN A 75 9.87 -19.52 -9.03
CA GLN A 75 11.10 -20.26 -9.35
C GLN A 75 12.32 -19.58 -8.73
N LEU A 76 12.47 -18.27 -8.92
CA LEU A 76 13.58 -17.50 -8.35
C LEU A 76 13.60 -17.56 -6.81
N ASP A 77 12.43 -17.54 -6.15
CA ASP A 77 12.32 -17.68 -4.68
C ASP A 77 12.70 -19.08 -4.18
N SER A 78 12.46 -20.12 -4.99
CA SER A 78 12.75 -21.51 -4.65
C SER A 78 14.22 -21.85 -4.88
N ASP A 79 14.75 -21.45 -6.04
CA ASP A 79 16.12 -21.76 -6.47
C ASP A 79 17.14 -20.74 -5.93
N TRP A 80 16.64 -19.65 -5.33
CA TRP A 80 17.42 -18.48 -4.93
C TRP A 80 18.25 -17.95 -6.10
N GLY A 81 17.53 -17.60 -7.18
CA GLY A 81 18.11 -17.09 -8.41
C GLY A 81 18.78 -15.71 -8.25
N GLY A 82 19.35 -15.20 -9.34
CA GLY A 82 20.12 -13.94 -9.30
C GLY A 82 19.26 -12.73 -8.95
N PHE A 83 19.74 -11.88 -8.03
CA PHE A 83 19.04 -10.67 -7.57
C PHE A 83 18.65 -9.71 -8.70
N GLY A 84 19.50 -9.54 -9.72
CA GLY A 84 19.17 -8.69 -10.87
C GLY A 84 17.91 -9.16 -11.61
N GLU A 85 17.75 -10.47 -11.79
CA GLU A 85 16.56 -11.01 -12.44
C GLU A 85 15.31 -10.87 -11.55
N MET A 86 15.45 -11.02 -10.22
CA MET A 86 14.33 -10.75 -9.30
C MET A 86 13.83 -9.31 -9.42
N VAL A 87 14.76 -8.34 -9.50
CA VAL A 87 14.42 -6.92 -9.70
C VAL A 87 13.65 -6.72 -11.00
N GLU A 88 14.15 -7.25 -12.13
CA GLU A 88 13.47 -7.14 -13.43
C GLU A 88 12.05 -7.74 -13.41
N VAL A 89 11.88 -8.89 -12.75
CA VAL A 89 10.56 -9.54 -12.63
C VAL A 89 9.61 -8.73 -11.74
N PHE A 90 10.09 -8.18 -10.62
CA PHE A 90 9.30 -7.30 -9.75
C PHE A 90 8.88 -6.00 -10.46
N ASP A 91 9.82 -5.35 -11.14
CA ASP A 91 9.55 -4.10 -11.86
C ASP A 91 8.53 -4.33 -12.98
N LYS A 92 8.66 -5.42 -13.74
CA LYS A 92 7.69 -5.83 -14.75
C LYS A 92 6.31 -6.09 -14.12
N LEU A 93 6.25 -6.80 -13.00
CA LEU A 93 4.98 -7.09 -12.32
C LEU A 93 4.32 -5.80 -11.82
N THR A 94 5.10 -4.86 -11.28
CA THR A 94 4.64 -3.53 -10.86
C THR A 94 4.06 -2.75 -12.04
N GLU A 95 4.77 -2.70 -13.17
CA GLU A 95 4.32 -2.02 -14.39
C GLU A 95 2.99 -2.61 -14.89
N LEU A 96 2.91 -3.94 -15.01
CA LEU A 96 1.69 -4.63 -15.44
C LEU A 96 0.51 -4.33 -14.52
N CYS A 97 0.71 -4.30 -13.20
CA CYS A 97 -0.34 -4.02 -12.22
C CYS A 97 -0.75 -2.55 -12.18
N SER A 98 0.10 -1.64 -12.65
CA SER A 98 -0.16 -0.19 -12.66
C SER A 98 -1.04 0.28 -13.84
N ILE A 99 -1.30 -0.59 -14.82
CA ILE A 99 -2.14 -0.27 -15.98
C ILE A 99 -3.60 -0.17 -15.52
N GLU A 100 -4.13 1.05 -15.49
CA GLU A 100 -5.50 1.34 -15.07
C GLU A 100 -6.52 0.55 -15.91
N GLY A 101 -7.48 -0.10 -15.24
CA GLY A 101 -8.54 -0.88 -15.89
C GLY A 101 -8.13 -2.25 -16.44
N SER A 102 -6.85 -2.65 -16.36
CA SER A 102 -6.38 -3.94 -16.88
C SER A 102 -6.88 -5.17 -16.10
N GLY A 103 -7.22 -5.01 -14.82
CA GLY A 103 -7.51 -6.13 -13.91
C GLY A 103 -6.28 -6.93 -13.48
N ASN A 104 -5.07 -6.55 -13.91
CA ASN A 104 -3.83 -7.29 -13.65
C ASN A 104 -3.50 -7.43 -12.16
N ALA A 105 -3.74 -6.39 -11.35
CA ALA A 105 -3.50 -6.44 -9.91
C ALA A 105 -4.40 -7.49 -9.21
N ALA A 106 -5.65 -7.63 -9.67
CA ALA A 106 -6.56 -8.65 -9.17
C ALA A 106 -6.12 -10.05 -9.62
N ILE A 107 -5.64 -10.20 -10.86
CA ILE A 107 -5.05 -11.46 -11.36
C ILE A 107 -3.85 -11.84 -10.50
N ALA A 108 -2.93 -10.90 -10.27
CA ALA A 108 -1.74 -11.14 -9.48
C ALA A 108 -2.09 -11.58 -8.05
N THR A 109 -3.03 -10.89 -7.42
CA THR A 109 -3.49 -11.18 -6.05
C THR A 109 -4.14 -12.55 -5.95
N ARG A 110 -5.07 -12.89 -6.86
CA ARG A 110 -5.75 -14.19 -6.84
C ARG A 110 -4.81 -15.37 -7.12
N ASN A 111 -3.66 -15.12 -7.76
CA ASN A 111 -2.70 -16.16 -8.16
C ASN A 111 -1.44 -16.20 -7.28
N GLY A 112 -1.53 -15.70 -6.04
CA GLY A 112 -0.49 -15.85 -5.03
C GLY A 112 0.58 -14.75 -5.03
N GLY A 113 0.30 -13.60 -5.66
CA GLY A 113 1.25 -12.51 -5.79
C GLY A 113 1.71 -11.92 -4.46
N VAL A 114 0.78 -11.72 -3.52
CA VAL A 114 1.10 -11.17 -2.19
C VAL A 114 2.02 -12.13 -1.43
N GLU A 115 1.73 -13.42 -1.50
CA GLU A 115 2.45 -14.50 -0.84
C GLU A 115 3.89 -14.62 -1.34
N VAL A 116 4.09 -14.68 -2.66
CA VAL A 116 5.43 -14.82 -3.24
C VAL A 116 6.28 -13.58 -2.98
N VAL A 117 5.70 -12.37 -3.11
CA VAL A 117 6.44 -11.12 -2.85
C VAL A 117 6.85 -11.04 -1.37
N CYS A 118 5.94 -11.39 -0.44
CA CYS A 118 6.28 -11.46 0.99
C CYS A 118 7.34 -12.52 1.30
N SER A 119 7.25 -13.71 0.69
CA SER A 119 8.23 -14.78 0.84
C SER A 119 9.63 -14.31 0.47
N VAL A 120 9.78 -13.72 -0.73
CA VAL A 120 11.05 -13.18 -1.21
C VAL A 120 11.57 -12.10 -0.26
N CYS A 121 10.78 -11.05 -0.01
CA CYS A 121 11.21 -9.93 0.86
C CYS A 121 11.62 -10.39 2.27
N SER A 122 11.02 -11.46 2.81
CA SER A 122 11.38 -11.99 4.13
C SER A 122 12.75 -12.69 4.18
N LYS A 123 13.26 -13.15 3.03
CA LYS A 123 14.55 -13.87 2.91
C LYS A 123 15.70 -12.96 2.50
N ILE A 124 15.41 -11.82 1.87
CA ILE A 124 16.41 -10.85 1.45
C ILE A 124 16.91 -10.05 2.66
N ARG A 125 18.23 -9.88 2.75
CA ARG A 125 18.87 -9.05 3.78
C ARG A 125 19.24 -7.70 3.19
N VAL A 126 19.15 -6.66 4.01
CA VAL A 126 19.64 -5.32 3.68
C VAL A 126 21.14 -5.35 3.41
N GLY A 127 21.56 -4.69 2.33
CA GLY A 127 22.93 -4.68 1.79
C GLY A 127 22.94 -4.54 0.26
N CYS A 128 24.12 -4.25 -0.31
CA CYS A 128 24.28 -3.77 -1.70
C CYS A 128 23.32 -4.37 -2.75
N GLU A 129 23.30 -5.69 -2.93
CA GLU A 129 22.45 -6.31 -3.96
C GLU A 129 21.04 -6.65 -3.46
N GLY A 130 20.84 -6.77 -2.15
CA GLY A 130 19.52 -7.03 -1.55
C GLY A 130 18.65 -5.77 -1.51
N ASP A 131 19.26 -4.60 -1.46
CA ASP A 131 18.55 -3.32 -1.36
C ASP A 131 17.65 -3.07 -2.58
N SER A 132 18.15 -3.30 -3.79
CA SER A 132 17.35 -3.14 -5.02
C SER A 132 16.19 -4.13 -5.08
N VAL A 133 16.42 -5.39 -4.68
CA VAL A 133 15.38 -6.42 -4.61
C VAL A 133 14.30 -6.02 -3.60
N LEU A 134 14.68 -5.49 -2.44
CA LEU A 134 13.74 -5.01 -1.43
C LEU A 134 12.95 -3.79 -1.92
N VAL A 135 13.59 -2.82 -2.57
CA VAL A 135 12.90 -1.65 -3.15
C VAL A 135 11.86 -2.08 -4.17
N SER A 136 12.23 -2.90 -5.17
CA SER A 136 11.29 -3.37 -6.20
C SER A 136 10.20 -4.28 -5.63
N GLY A 137 10.57 -5.18 -4.71
CA GLY A 137 9.64 -6.09 -4.04
C GLY A 137 8.60 -5.35 -3.18
N LEU A 138 9.03 -4.41 -2.34
CA LEU A 138 8.13 -3.59 -1.52
C LEU A 138 7.25 -2.68 -2.38
N THR A 139 7.78 -2.14 -3.48
CA THR A 139 6.98 -1.33 -4.42
C THR A 139 5.91 -2.18 -5.09
N THR A 140 6.27 -3.38 -5.55
CA THR A 140 5.32 -4.37 -6.07
C THR A 140 4.27 -4.72 -5.03
N MET A 141 4.68 -4.99 -3.79
CA MET A 141 3.78 -5.33 -2.68
C MET A 141 2.76 -4.22 -2.43
N ALA A 142 3.19 -2.95 -2.41
CA ALA A 142 2.28 -1.82 -2.23
C ALA A 142 1.22 -1.76 -3.34
N SER A 143 1.59 -2.06 -4.60
CA SER A 143 0.65 -2.11 -5.73
C SER A 143 -0.37 -3.25 -5.63
N LEU A 144 0.01 -4.37 -4.99
CA LEU A 144 -0.85 -5.54 -4.83
C LEU A 144 -1.85 -5.35 -3.68
N LEU A 145 -1.56 -4.49 -2.71
CA LEU A 145 -2.41 -4.21 -1.55
C LEU A 145 -3.45 -3.14 -1.87
N HIS A 146 -4.45 -3.50 -2.67
CA HIS A 146 -5.44 -2.56 -3.22
C HIS A 146 -6.88 -2.86 -2.79
N ASP A 147 -7.13 -4.04 -2.22
CA ASP A 147 -8.46 -4.49 -1.84
C ASP A 147 -8.47 -5.26 -0.51
N PHE A 148 -9.67 -5.70 -0.08
CA PHE A 148 -9.77 -6.45 1.16
C PHE A 148 -9.10 -7.83 1.08
N GLN A 149 -9.18 -8.51 -0.06
CA GLN A 149 -8.65 -9.86 -0.20
C GLN A 149 -7.11 -9.87 -0.11
N SER A 150 -6.44 -8.98 -0.84
CA SER A 150 -4.98 -8.79 -0.80
C SER A 150 -4.50 -8.44 0.61
N THR A 151 -5.17 -7.52 1.30
CA THR A 151 -4.81 -7.11 2.66
C THR A 151 -5.08 -8.21 3.70
N GLU A 152 -6.14 -9.00 3.53
CA GLU A 152 -6.39 -10.17 4.39
C GLU A 152 -5.31 -11.26 4.21
N THR A 153 -4.93 -11.57 2.97
CA THR A 153 -3.82 -12.50 2.68
C THR A 153 -2.52 -12.00 3.30
N PHE A 154 -2.19 -10.71 3.09
CA PHE A 154 -1.01 -10.07 3.66
C PHE A 154 -0.97 -10.18 5.19
N GLN A 155 -2.11 -9.98 5.85
CA GLN A 155 -2.22 -10.17 7.30
C GLN A 155 -1.92 -11.63 7.70
N LYS A 156 -2.58 -12.59 7.04
CA LYS A 156 -2.50 -14.03 7.38
C LYS A 156 -1.09 -14.58 7.28
N ILE A 157 -0.30 -14.10 6.32
CA ILE A 157 1.09 -14.55 6.11
C ILE A 157 2.11 -13.77 6.96
N GLY A 158 1.67 -12.89 7.86
CA GLY A 158 2.56 -12.12 8.74
C GLY A 158 3.26 -10.94 8.05
N GLY A 159 2.66 -10.42 6.96
CA GLY A 159 3.16 -9.30 6.18
C GLY A 159 3.60 -8.08 7.02
N PRO A 160 2.81 -7.61 8.01
CA PRO A 160 3.22 -6.48 8.85
C PRO A 160 4.57 -6.70 9.55
N LYS A 161 4.81 -7.91 10.07
CA LYS A 161 6.06 -8.27 10.75
C LYS A 161 7.24 -8.27 9.77
N ILE A 162 7.03 -8.76 8.55
CA ILE A 162 8.06 -8.77 7.50
C ILE A 162 8.45 -7.33 7.16
N VAL A 163 7.48 -6.46 6.88
CA VAL A 163 7.73 -5.07 6.50
C VAL A 163 8.40 -4.29 7.62
N VAL A 164 7.92 -4.41 8.87
CA VAL A 164 8.55 -3.74 10.02
C VAL A 164 9.96 -4.27 10.27
N GLY A 165 10.20 -5.57 10.06
CA GLY A 165 11.55 -6.14 10.12
C GLY A 165 12.49 -5.49 9.11
N VAL A 166 12.08 -5.40 7.85
CA VAL A 166 12.87 -4.74 6.79
C VAL A 166 13.11 -3.26 7.10
N LEU A 167 12.11 -2.52 7.58
CA LEU A 167 12.25 -1.11 7.93
C LEU A 167 13.26 -0.88 9.08
N ASN A 168 13.28 -1.79 10.07
CA ASN A 168 14.26 -1.73 11.16
C ASN A 168 15.69 -1.98 10.66
N ASP A 169 15.87 -2.99 9.81
CA ASP A 169 17.18 -3.34 9.26
C ASP A 169 17.69 -2.29 8.25
N ALA A 170 16.79 -1.61 7.54
CA ALA A 170 17.08 -0.64 6.50
C ALA A 170 17.12 0.82 7.00
N SER A 171 17.40 1.04 8.28
CA SER A 171 17.32 2.36 8.92
C SER A 171 18.17 3.47 8.26
N GLN A 172 19.10 3.15 7.34
CA GLN A 172 19.91 4.12 6.60
C GLN A 172 19.59 4.20 5.10
N ASN A 173 18.80 3.28 4.54
CA ASN A 173 18.48 3.25 3.11
C ASN A 173 17.13 3.94 2.84
N VAL A 174 17.19 5.17 2.35
CA VAL A 174 16.00 6.01 2.10
C VAL A 174 15.04 5.40 1.08
N ASP A 175 15.53 4.65 0.09
CA ASP A 175 14.69 4.06 -0.95
C ASP A 175 13.87 2.90 -0.38
N ILE A 176 14.50 2.01 0.41
CA ILE A 176 13.80 0.93 1.11
C ILE A 176 12.78 1.51 2.10
N LEU A 177 13.17 2.54 2.86
CA LEU A 177 12.26 3.20 3.78
C LEU A 177 11.05 3.79 3.03
N ASN A 178 11.28 4.45 1.88
CA ASN A 178 10.18 4.99 1.09
C ASN A 178 9.24 3.88 0.61
N SER A 179 9.75 2.81 0.01
CA SER A 179 8.92 1.70 -0.47
C SER A 179 8.23 0.95 0.67
N GLY A 180 8.90 0.74 1.81
CA GLY A 180 8.33 0.06 2.96
C GLY A 180 7.18 0.84 3.63
N PHE A 181 7.32 2.15 3.81
CA PHE A 181 6.20 2.96 4.31
C PHE A 181 5.06 3.11 3.30
N SER A 182 5.33 3.02 1.99
CA SER A 182 4.26 2.89 0.98
C SER A 182 3.46 1.60 1.17
N VAL A 183 4.12 0.48 1.51
CA VAL A 183 3.43 -0.77 1.88
C VAL A 183 2.60 -0.58 3.15
N VAL A 184 3.12 0.09 4.18
CA VAL A 184 2.35 0.40 5.40
C VAL A 184 1.09 1.19 5.07
N ALA A 185 1.20 2.23 4.25
CA ALA A 185 0.05 3.04 3.83
C ALA A 185 -0.97 2.21 3.02
N ALA A 186 -0.52 1.44 2.03
CA ALA A 186 -1.39 0.59 1.22
C ALA A 186 -2.12 -0.47 2.07
N ALA A 187 -1.38 -1.18 2.93
CA ALA A 187 -1.92 -2.20 3.84
C ALA A 187 -2.94 -1.63 4.84
N ALA A 188 -2.66 -0.45 5.41
CA ALA A 188 -3.48 0.14 6.45
C ALA A 188 -4.74 0.85 5.93
N THR A 189 -4.79 1.19 4.64
CA THR A 189 -5.93 1.94 4.05
C THR A 189 -7.22 1.12 4.17
N GLY A 190 -8.22 1.69 4.83
CA GLY A 190 -9.52 1.04 5.05
C GLY A 190 -9.47 -0.24 5.89
N ASN A 191 -8.38 -0.51 6.63
CA ASN A 191 -8.20 -1.75 7.37
C ASN A 191 -7.68 -1.54 8.79
N GLU A 192 -8.58 -1.49 9.77
CA GLU A 192 -8.22 -1.22 11.18
C GLU A 192 -7.44 -2.36 11.84
N ILE A 193 -7.62 -3.60 11.37
CA ILE A 193 -6.89 -4.76 11.89
C ILE A 193 -5.41 -4.67 11.52
N LEU A 194 -5.10 -4.22 10.29
CA LEU A 194 -3.72 -4.00 9.87
C LEU A 194 -3.11 -2.77 10.54
N LYS A 195 -3.88 -1.69 10.75
CA LYS A 195 -3.41 -0.57 11.57
C LYS A 195 -3.01 -1.03 12.97
N GLU A 196 -3.87 -1.79 13.64
CA GLU A 196 -3.57 -2.37 14.95
C GLU A 196 -2.30 -3.23 14.90
N SER A 197 -2.18 -4.10 13.89
CA SER A 197 -1.00 -4.96 13.71
C SER A 197 0.31 -4.15 13.59
N PHE A 198 0.31 -3.04 12.85
CA PHE A 198 1.49 -2.17 12.75
C PHE A 198 1.76 -1.40 14.06
N MET A 199 0.71 -0.95 14.74
CA MET A 199 0.84 -0.25 16.03
C MET A 199 1.37 -1.19 17.13
N ASP A 200 0.99 -2.46 17.14
CA ASP A 200 1.54 -3.48 18.05
C ASP A 200 3.02 -3.78 17.78
N LEU A 201 3.45 -3.59 16.52
CA LEU A 201 4.85 -3.68 16.10
C LEU A 201 5.63 -2.36 16.28
N GLN A 202 5.08 -1.39 17.03
CA GLN A 202 5.70 -0.10 17.35
C GLN A 202 6.08 0.75 16.13
N ILE A 203 5.27 0.72 15.07
CA ILE A 203 5.49 1.55 13.87
C ILE A 203 5.54 3.06 14.19
N ASP A 204 4.82 3.48 15.23
CA ASP A 204 4.78 4.85 15.72
C ASP A 204 6.15 5.32 16.21
N GLU A 205 6.83 4.51 17.01
CA GLU A 205 8.19 4.79 17.49
C GLU A 205 9.20 4.77 16.34
N LEU A 206 9.09 3.79 15.43
CA LEU A 206 9.98 3.63 14.28
C LEU A 206 9.90 4.83 13.31
N ILE A 207 8.68 5.31 13.02
CA ILE A 207 8.47 6.52 12.19
C ILE A 207 9.23 7.71 12.78
N ILE A 208 9.10 7.94 14.09
CA ILE A 208 9.73 9.09 14.74
C ILE A 208 11.25 8.94 14.77
N GLN A 209 11.76 7.73 15.02
CA GLN A 209 13.18 7.45 14.95
C GLN A 209 13.74 7.78 13.56
N ILE A 210 13.06 7.35 12.50
CA ILE A 210 13.48 7.58 11.12
C ILE A 210 13.41 9.06 10.74
N MET A 211 12.35 9.77 11.15
CA MET A 211 12.24 11.22 10.92
C MET A 211 13.34 12.02 11.63
N LYS A 212 13.82 11.55 12.78
CA LYS A 212 14.93 12.18 13.51
C LYS A 212 16.28 11.83 12.90
N SER A 213 16.46 10.62 12.38
CA SER A 213 17.73 10.15 11.81
C SER A 213 17.93 10.63 10.37
N HIS A 214 16.86 10.72 9.59
CA HIS A 214 16.87 11.22 8.23
C HIS A 214 16.29 12.62 8.22
N GLY A 215 17.11 13.60 7.82
CA GLY A 215 16.69 15.00 7.73
C GLY A 215 15.36 15.20 6.99
N ARG A 216 14.76 16.36 7.25
CA ARG A 216 13.42 16.80 6.83
C ARG A 216 13.03 16.32 5.43
N GLY A 217 11.94 15.55 5.35
CA GLY A 217 11.27 15.23 4.09
C GLY A 217 12.01 14.29 3.13
N ARG A 218 13.07 13.59 3.57
CA ARG A 218 13.78 12.58 2.75
C ARG A 218 12.96 11.32 2.51
N VAL A 219 12.27 10.83 3.53
CA VAL A 219 11.35 9.69 3.44
C VAL A 219 9.93 10.24 3.38
N ARG A 220 9.39 10.41 2.17
CA ARG A 220 8.12 11.11 1.93
C ARG A 220 6.91 10.26 2.27
N SER A 221 6.98 8.96 2.02
CA SER A 221 5.88 8.03 2.27
C SER A 221 5.54 7.88 3.76
N ILE A 222 6.40 8.33 4.68
CA ILE A 222 6.07 8.45 6.10
C ILE A 222 4.84 9.32 6.32
N TYR A 223 4.71 10.43 5.60
CA TYR A 223 3.58 11.34 5.80
C TYR A 223 2.26 10.66 5.43
N ASP A 224 2.23 9.91 4.34
CA ASP A 224 1.05 9.16 3.91
C ASP A 224 0.75 8.01 4.88
N ALA A 225 1.77 7.28 5.35
CA ALA A 225 1.61 6.26 6.38
C ALA A 225 1.02 6.81 7.68
N ILE A 226 1.51 7.96 8.17
CA ILE A 226 0.93 8.65 9.35
C ILE A 226 -0.54 8.99 9.09
N CYS A 227 -0.85 9.58 7.93
CA CYS A 227 -2.22 9.97 7.61
C CYS A 227 -3.17 8.78 7.62
N VAL A 228 -2.79 7.68 6.96
CA VAL A 228 -3.62 6.47 6.88
C VAL A 228 -3.79 5.81 8.25
N LEU A 229 -2.69 5.68 9.01
CA LEU A 229 -2.72 5.09 10.37
C LEU A 229 -3.62 5.89 11.34
N LEU A 230 -3.86 7.18 11.07
CA LEU A 230 -4.65 8.08 11.92
C LEU A 230 -6.02 8.45 11.33
N THR A 231 -6.39 7.91 10.18
CA THR A 231 -7.69 8.17 9.54
C THR A 231 -8.64 7.01 9.83
N PRO A 232 -9.86 7.22 10.39
CA PRO A 232 -10.82 6.14 10.60
C PRO A 232 -11.61 5.86 9.31
N ASP A 233 -11.02 5.12 8.37
CA ASP A 233 -11.55 4.86 7.02
C ASP A 233 -12.07 3.42 6.79
N ASP A 234 -12.08 2.57 7.82
CA ASP A 234 -12.67 1.24 7.74
C ASP A 234 -14.16 1.26 8.10
N ASN A 235 -15.01 1.23 7.07
CA ASN A 235 -16.47 1.27 7.22
C ASN A 235 -17.09 -0.02 7.79
N ARG A 236 -16.28 -1.06 8.07
CA ARG A 236 -16.76 -2.35 8.59
C ARG A 236 -16.76 -2.39 10.12
N VAL A 237 -15.98 -1.52 10.76
CA VAL A 237 -15.93 -1.41 12.22
C VAL A 237 -16.80 -0.26 12.71
N VAL A 238 -17.38 -0.43 13.90
CA VAL A 238 -18.25 0.59 14.52
C VAL A 238 -17.44 1.66 15.26
N ALA A 239 -16.23 1.31 15.72
CA ALA A 239 -15.33 2.21 16.43
C ALA A 239 -13.88 1.92 16.01
N SER A 240 -13.14 2.98 15.72
CA SER A 240 -11.72 2.94 15.36
C SER A 240 -10.84 3.39 16.53
N GLN A 241 -9.62 2.86 16.61
CA GLN A 241 -8.64 3.19 17.64
C GLN A 241 -7.69 4.33 17.24
N VAL A 242 -7.90 4.96 16.08
CA VAL A 242 -7.00 6.01 15.54
C VAL A 242 -6.77 7.18 16.49
N TYR A 243 -7.76 7.52 17.33
CA TYR A 243 -7.59 8.54 18.38
C TYR A 243 -6.58 8.12 19.45
N GLY A 244 -6.60 6.84 19.83
CA GLY A 244 -5.59 6.23 20.71
C GLY A 244 -4.22 6.20 20.05
N TYR A 245 -4.15 5.88 18.75
CA TYR A 245 -2.90 5.89 17.98
C TYR A 245 -2.31 7.30 17.90
N ALA A 246 -3.09 8.33 17.62
CA ALA A 246 -2.63 9.72 17.61
C ALA A 246 -2.01 10.14 18.96
N ARG A 247 -2.60 9.68 20.09
CA ARG A 247 -2.01 9.89 21.42
C ARG A 247 -0.69 9.15 21.62
N ARG A 248 -0.53 7.94 21.06
CA ARG A 248 0.75 7.21 21.10
C ARG A 248 1.82 7.92 20.27
N PHE A 249 1.51 8.33 19.05
CA PHE A 249 2.38 9.16 18.21
C PHE A 249 2.80 10.46 18.93
N ALA A 250 1.85 11.14 19.58
CA ALA A 250 2.15 12.35 20.36
C ALA A 250 3.12 12.07 21.51
N LYS A 251 2.90 11.00 22.29
CA LYS A 251 3.81 10.59 23.37
C LYS A 251 5.22 10.25 22.88
N ALA A 252 5.34 9.66 21.70
CA ALA A 252 6.63 9.34 21.09
C ALA A 252 7.33 10.58 20.50
N GLY A 253 6.64 11.71 20.37
CA GLY A 253 7.21 13.00 19.98
C GLY A 253 7.02 13.38 18.52
N ILE A 254 5.94 12.92 17.87
CA ILE A 254 5.67 13.23 16.46
C ILE A 254 5.48 14.73 16.19
N ALA A 255 4.96 15.50 17.17
CA ALA A 255 4.63 16.91 16.98
C ALA A 255 5.86 17.73 16.61
N GLY A 256 6.94 17.60 17.39
CA GLY A 256 8.21 18.26 17.10
C GLY A 256 8.80 17.80 15.76
N ALA A 257 8.80 16.49 15.48
CA ALA A 257 9.33 15.95 14.23
C ALA A 257 8.61 16.50 12.98
N LEU A 258 7.28 16.59 13.02
CA LEU A 258 6.49 17.15 11.91
C LEU A 258 6.63 18.66 11.80
N VAL A 259 6.70 19.40 12.91
CA VAL A 259 6.95 20.85 12.89
C VAL A 259 8.33 21.17 12.32
N GLU A 260 9.35 20.37 12.66
CA GLU A 260 10.68 20.50 12.04
C GLU A 260 10.61 20.33 10.52
N SER A 261 9.82 19.37 10.02
CA SER A 261 9.60 19.19 8.58
C SER A 261 8.93 20.39 7.89
N LEU A 262 8.17 21.23 8.61
CA LEU A 262 7.63 22.49 8.09
C LEU A 262 8.68 23.61 8.03
N GLY A 263 9.79 23.47 8.75
CA GLY A 263 10.79 24.53 8.92
C GLY A 263 11.49 24.97 7.63
N GLU A 264 11.53 24.11 6.61
CA GLU A 264 12.04 24.43 5.26
C GLU A 264 11.08 25.29 4.42
N GLY A 265 9.82 25.44 4.85
CA GLY A 265 8.81 26.21 4.14
C GLY A 265 8.63 25.75 2.70
N LEU A 266 8.43 26.70 1.79
CA LEU A 266 8.17 26.44 0.37
C LEU A 266 9.33 25.76 -0.37
N SER A 267 10.54 25.77 0.18
CA SER A 267 11.67 25.02 -0.39
C SER A 267 11.50 23.52 -0.24
N SER A 268 10.63 23.06 0.68
CA SER A 268 10.40 21.63 0.88
C SER A 268 9.35 21.09 -0.09
N PRO A 269 9.66 20.08 -0.92
CA PRO A 269 8.66 19.41 -1.75
C PRO A 269 7.63 18.65 -0.92
N SER A 270 7.92 18.41 0.37
CA SER A 270 7.10 17.64 1.29
C SER A 270 6.20 18.50 2.19
N LEU A 271 6.23 19.83 2.04
CA LEU A 271 5.50 20.76 2.93
C LEU A 271 4.00 20.44 3.02
N VAL A 272 3.36 20.13 1.88
CA VAL A 272 1.94 19.80 1.82
C VAL A 272 1.66 18.51 2.59
N SER A 273 2.40 17.44 2.32
CA SER A 273 2.24 16.15 3.00
C SER A 273 2.52 16.25 4.50
N ALA A 274 3.56 16.99 4.89
CA ALA A 274 3.87 17.26 6.30
C ALA A 274 2.74 18.04 6.99
N SER A 275 2.14 19.03 6.33
CA SER A 275 1.00 19.79 6.86
C SER A 275 -0.24 18.91 7.06
N ILE A 276 -0.52 18.01 6.12
CA ILE A 276 -1.64 17.06 6.22
C ILE A 276 -1.39 16.05 7.34
N ALA A 277 -0.18 15.51 7.45
CA ALA A 277 0.20 14.59 8.54
C ALA A 277 0.10 15.26 9.91
N LEU A 278 0.56 16.51 10.04
CA LEU A 278 0.46 17.26 11.29
C LEU A 278 -1.00 17.52 11.68
N LYS A 279 -1.86 17.79 10.70
CA LYS A 279 -3.30 17.93 10.90
C LYS A 279 -3.94 16.61 11.36
N ALA A 280 -3.50 15.47 10.82
CA ALA A 280 -4.00 14.15 11.20
C ALA A 280 -3.67 13.81 12.67
N VAL A 281 -2.53 14.30 13.17
CA VAL A 281 -2.11 14.14 14.57
C VAL A 281 -2.88 15.07 15.52
N ALA A 282 -3.27 16.27 15.07
CA ALA A 282 -3.94 17.30 15.85
C ALA A 282 -5.41 16.96 16.22
N VAL A 283 -5.61 15.93 17.03
CA VAL A 283 -6.93 15.39 17.40
C VAL A 283 -7.45 15.86 18.76
N ASN A 284 -6.64 16.54 19.56
CA ASN A 284 -7.04 17.10 20.87
C ASN A 284 -6.17 18.28 21.32
N ASP A 285 -6.65 19.02 22.31
CA ASP A 285 -6.02 20.25 22.82
C ASP A 285 -4.60 20.04 23.38
N GLU A 286 -4.32 18.91 24.01
CA GLU A 286 -2.98 18.61 24.54
C GLU A 286 -1.96 18.47 23.41
N ILE A 287 -2.36 17.82 22.32
CA ILE A 287 -1.52 17.67 21.12
C ILE A 287 -1.38 19.01 20.40
N CYS A 288 -2.47 19.76 20.20
CA CYS A 288 -2.40 21.08 19.58
C CYS A 288 -1.48 22.02 20.37
N LYS A 289 -1.55 21.98 21.71
CA LYS A 289 -0.62 22.70 22.58
C LYS A 289 0.83 22.27 22.37
N SER A 290 1.12 20.96 22.27
CA SER A 290 2.47 20.47 21.98
C SER A 290 3.00 20.94 20.62
N ILE A 291 2.13 21.01 19.61
CA ILE A 291 2.47 21.55 18.28
C ILE A 291 2.81 23.05 18.38
N ALA A 292 1.98 23.82 19.09
CA ALA A 292 2.20 25.24 19.33
C ALA A 292 3.51 25.51 20.08
N GLU A 293 3.78 24.76 21.16
CA GLU A 293 5.02 24.85 21.94
C GLU A 293 6.27 24.47 21.14
N SER A 294 6.12 23.63 20.11
CA SER A 294 7.20 23.28 19.17
C SER A 294 7.45 24.34 18.09
N GLY A 295 6.71 25.46 18.10
CA GLY A 295 6.79 26.52 17.08
C GLY A 295 5.95 26.25 15.82
N GLY A 296 5.00 25.32 15.88
CA GLY A 296 4.19 24.92 14.73
C GLY A 296 3.30 26.04 14.18
N ILE A 297 2.73 26.87 15.06
CA ILE A 297 1.87 28.00 14.64
C ILE A 297 2.68 29.01 13.82
N ASP A 298 3.85 29.41 14.31
CA ASP A 298 4.73 30.36 13.61
C ASP A 298 5.19 29.81 12.25
N ALA A 299 5.55 28.52 12.21
CA ALA A 299 5.94 27.85 10.97
C ALA A 299 4.80 27.84 9.93
N VAL A 300 3.56 27.55 10.36
CA VAL A 300 2.38 27.52 9.50
C VAL A 300 2.01 28.91 8.98
N LEU A 301 2.02 29.92 9.84
CA LEU A 301 1.72 31.31 9.45
C LEU A 301 2.73 31.82 8.41
N ARG A 302 4.02 31.58 8.65
CA ARG A 302 5.06 31.92 7.67
C ARG A 302 4.83 31.23 6.32
N CYS A 303 4.47 29.94 6.32
CA CYS A 303 4.17 29.23 5.08
C CYS A 303 2.93 29.79 4.35
N ILE A 304 1.91 30.25 5.08
CA ILE A 304 0.72 30.91 4.51
C ILE A 304 1.13 32.21 3.83
N ASP A 305 1.89 33.07 4.52
CA ASP A 305 2.35 34.36 3.99
C ASP A 305 3.18 34.16 2.72
N ASP A 306 4.23 33.32 2.79
CA ASP A 306 5.10 33.04 1.65
C ASP A 306 4.31 32.45 0.47
N SER A 307 3.32 31.58 0.75
CA SER A 307 2.47 30.97 -0.29
C SER A 307 1.52 31.98 -0.94
N GLY A 308 1.09 33.00 -0.19
CA GLY A 308 0.30 34.12 -0.69
C GLY A 308 1.11 34.97 -1.67
N GLU A 309 2.37 35.28 -1.33
CA GLU A 309 3.29 36.02 -2.19
C GLU A 309 3.61 35.27 -3.49
N GLN A 310 3.84 33.95 -3.41
CA GLN A 310 4.18 33.13 -4.58
C GLN A 310 2.95 32.60 -5.35
N GLY A 311 1.74 32.86 -4.86
CA GLY A 311 0.49 32.37 -5.47
C GLY A 311 0.31 30.85 -5.39
N ASN A 312 0.97 30.17 -4.44
CA ASN A 312 0.90 28.71 -4.27
C ASN A 312 -0.37 28.30 -3.50
N LYS A 313 -1.48 28.18 -4.24
CA LYS A 313 -2.80 27.83 -3.70
C LYS A 313 -2.84 26.48 -2.95
N THR A 314 -2.02 25.52 -3.35
CA THR A 314 -1.98 24.18 -2.74
C THR A 314 -1.40 24.25 -1.33
N VAL A 315 -0.26 24.93 -1.18
CA VAL A 315 0.36 25.15 0.13
C VAL A 315 -0.53 26.00 1.02
N ALA A 316 -1.06 27.12 0.51
CA ALA A 316 -1.97 27.99 1.25
C ALA A 316 -3.16 27.19 1.82
N ARG A 317 -3.79 26.35 1.00
CA ARG A 317 -4.93 25.51 1.43
C ARG A 317 -4.53 24.51 2.50
N ALA A 318 -3.39 23.82 2.33
CA ALA A 318 -2.93 22.84 3.30
C ALA A 318 -2.63 23.48 4.67
N CYS A 319 -1.88 24.60 4.67
CA CYS A 319 -1.50 25.33 5.87
C CYS A 319 -2.71 25.97 6.57
N CYS A 320 -3.65 26.59 5.83
CA CYS A 320 -4.89 27.11 6.42
C CYS A 320 -5.76 25.98 7.01
N SER A 321 -5.80 24.81 6.35
CA SER A 321 -6.56 23.67 6.86
C SER A 321 -5.95 23.10 8.15
N LEU A 322 -4.61 23.07 8.24
CA LEU A 322 -3.91 22.74 9.48
C LEU A 322 -4.19 23.79 10.57
N LEU A 323 -4.07 25.09 10.26
CA LEU A 323 -4.32 26.19 11.21
C LEU A 323 -5.75 26.18 11.78
N SER A 324 -6.74 25.68 11.03
CA SER A 324 -8.10 25.52 11.55
C SER A 324 -8.25 24.44 12.64
N LYS A 325 -7.20 23.65 12.89
CA LYS A 325 -7.17 22.56 13.87
C LYS A 325 -6.23 22.83 15.05
N VAL A 326 -5.09 23.50 14.80
CA VAL A 326 -4.05 23.75 15.81
C VAL A 326 -4.22 25.08 16.52
#